data_AF-A0A178B1H1-F1
#
_entry.id   AF-A0A178B1H1-F1
#
_cell.length_a   1.000
_cell.length_b   1.000
_cell.length_c   1.000
_cell.angle_alpha   90.00
_cell.angle_beta   90.00
_cell.angle_gamma   90.00
#
_symmetry.space_group_name_H-M   'P 1'
#
loop_
_entity.id
_entity.type
_entity.pdbx_description
1 polymer ?
#
loop_
_entity_poly.entity_id
_entity_poly.type
_entity_poly.pdbx_seq_one_letter_code
_entity_poly.pdbx_strand_id
1 'polypeptide(L)'
;MPSAKFTETYDKVSKMGEKLKAASKPGPSNDEQLQLYAYAKVAQGQDFAAAKKPGMFDLTGKAKYNKWKEVVDAGTTQDEADAKYVELGEQIVAKYDK
;
A
#
# COMPACT_ATOMS: atom_id res chain seq x y z
N MET A 1 1.15 3.17 15.81
CA MET A 1 1.98 2.05 15.32
C MET A 1 1.02 1.05 14.71
N PRO A 2 1.35 0.45 13.55
CA PRO A 2 0.48 -0.51 12.91
C PRO A 2 0.28 -1.77 13.76
N SER A 3 -0.81 -2.49 13.52
CA SER A 3 -1.20 -3.70 14.22
C SER A 3 -0.28 -4.88 13.89
N ALA A 4 -0.28 -5.90 14.74
CA ALA A 4 0.45 -7.14 14.45
C ALA A 4 -0.02 -7.81 13.14
N LYS A 5 -1.34 -7.72 12.85
CA LYS A 5 -1.91 -8.24 11.61
C LYS A 5 -1.43 -7.46 10.40
N PHE A 6 -1.30 -6.14 10.50
CA PHE A 6 -0.71 -5.33 9.43
C PHE A 6 0.70 -5.79 9.10
N THR A 7 1.56 -5.96 10.11
CA THR A 7 2.94 -6.43 9.90
C THR A 7 2.96 -7.82 9.25
N GLU A 8 2.13 -8.75 9.74
CA GLU A 8 2.04 -10.08 9.17
C GLU A 8 1.57 -10.05 7.70
N THR A 9 0.54 -9.29 7.39
CA THR A 9 0.02 -9.14 6.02
C THR A 9 1.03 -8.42 5.12
N TYR A 10 1.74 -7.42 5.64
CA TYR A 10 2.82 -6.73 4.93
C TYR A 10 3.93 -7.71 4.52
N ASP A 11 4.33 -8.59 5.43
CA ASP A 11 5.34 -9.62 5.16
C ASP A 11 4.84 -10.63 4.12
N LYS A 12 3.57 -11.05 4.20
CA LYS A 12 2.96 -11.96 3.20
C LYS A 12 2.93 -11.31 1.81
N VAL A 13 2.46 -10.07 1.70
CA VAL A 13 2.42 -9.32 0.43
C VAL A 13 3.82 -9.15 -0.14
N SER A 14 4.81 -8.84 0.71
CA SER A 14 6.21 -8.67 0.28
C SER A 14 6.80 -9.99 -0.25
N LYS A 15 6.66 -11.09 0.50
CA LYS A 15 7.13 -12.43 0.09
C LYS A 15 6.46 -12.90 -1.20
N MET A 16 5.16 -12.67 -1.33
CA MET A 16 4.42 -12.97 -2.56
C MET A 16 5.00 -12.17 -3.74
N GLY A 17 5.25 -10.86 -3.56
CA GLY A 17 5.85 -10.02 -4.59
C GLY A 17 7.23 -10.51 -5.03
N GLU A 18 8.08 -10.93 -4.08
CA GLU A 18 9.37 -11.55 -4.37
C GLU A 18 9.23 -12.87 -5.13
N LYS A 19 8.33 -13.75 -4.71
CA LYS A 19 8.03 -15.03 -5.38
C LYS A 19 7.57 -14.80 -6.82
N LEU A 20 6.67 -13.86 -7.06
CA LEU A 20 6.20 -13.54 -8.42
C LEU A 20 7.31 -12.97 -9.29
N LYS A 21 8.13 -12.08 -8.75
CA LYS A 21 9.28 -11.51 -9.46
C LYS A 21 10.29 -12.61 -9.83
N ALA A 22 10.62 -13.50 -8.89
CA ALA A 22 11.52 -14.63 -9.13
C ALA A 22 10.93 -15.59 -10.19
N ALA A 23 9.61 -15.78 -10.21
CA ALA A 23 8.92 -16.59 -11.19
C ALA A 23 8.57 -15.84 -12.50
N SER A 24 8.96 -14.57 -12.65
CA SER A 24 8.56 -13.69 -13.77
C SER A 24 7.05 -13.70 -14.06
N LYS A 25 6.24 -13.82 -13.00
CA LYS A 25 4.78 -13.77 -13.07
C LYS A 25 4.26 -12.34 -12.88
N PRO A 26 3.13 -11.99 -13.51
CA PRO A 26 2.52 -10.68 -13.30
C PRO A 26 2.09 -10.51 -11.84
N GLY A 27 2.36 -9.32 -11.30
CA GLY A 27 2.01 -8.93 -9.93
C GLY A 27 0.62 -8.31 -9.78
N PRO A 28 0.33 -7.78 -8.59
CA PRO A 28 -0.83 -6.94 -8.35
C PRO A 28 -0.88 -5.77 -9.34
N SER A 29 -2.08 -5.38 -9.73
CA SER A 29 -2.33 -4.22 -10.58
C SER A 29 -1.79 -2.93 -9.97
N ASN A 30 -1.58 -1.91 -10.80
CA ASN A 30 -1.07 -0.63 -10.32
C ASN A 30 -1.99 0.00 -9.25
N ASP A 31 -3.31 -0.12 -9.39
CA ASP A 31 -4.24 0.43 -8.39
C ASP A 31 -4.16 -0.30 -7.05
N GLU A 32 -4.13 -1.64 -7.06
CA GLU A 32 -3.91 -2.47 -5.86
C GLU A 32 -2.60 -2.08 -5.13
N GLN A 33 -1.50 -1.88 -5.89
CA GLN A 33 -0.23 -1.43 -5.32
C GLN A 33 -0.29 -0.02 -4.72
N LEU A 34 -0.98 0.90 -5.39
CA LEU A 34 -1.14 2.29 -4.93
C LEU A 34 -2.03 2.38 -3.69
N GLN A 35 -3.09 1.57 -3.62
CA GLN A 35 -3.95 1.46 -2.45
C GLN A 35 -3.19 0.89 -1.24
N LEU A 36 -2.48 -0.22 -1.41
CA LEU A 36 -1.61 -0.78 -0.35
C LEU A 36 -0.60 0.25 0.14
N TYR A 37 0.03 0.99 -0.78
CA TYR A 37 0.95 2.07 -0.42
C TYR A 37 0.27 3.15 0.43
N ALA A 38 -0.88 3.67 -0.01
CA ALA A 38 -1.59 4.74 0.66
C ALA A 38 -2.04 4.33 2.07
N TYR A 39 -2.66 3.15 2.21
CA TYR A 39 -3.06 2.63 3.52
C TYR A 39 -1.87 2.37 4.44
N ALA A 40 -0.76 1.81 3.92
CA ALA A 40 0.44 1.61 4.70
C ALA A 40 1.01 2.92 5.25
N LYS A 41 1.05 3.99 4.45
CA LYS A 41 1.52 5.31 4.89
C LYS A 41 0.68 5.86 6.05
N VAL A 42 -0.65 5.78 5.93
CA VAL A 42 -1.57 6.27 6.95
C VAL A 42 -1.53 5.40 8.21
N ALA A 43 -1.56 4.07 8.09
CA ALA A 43 -1.48 3.14 9.21
C ALA A 43 -0.17 3.28 10.01
N GLN A 44 0.94 3.61 9.33
CA GLN A 44 2.22 3.90 9.97
C GLN A 44 2.27 5.28 10.65
N GLY A 45 1.21 6.09 10.53
CA GLY A 45 1.15 7.44 11.08
C GLY A 45 2.09 8.41 10.37
N GLN A 46 2.42 8.16 9.09
CA GLN A 46 3.26 9.09 8.34
C GLN A 46 2.51 10.40 8.09
N ASP A 47 3.18 11.51 8.35
CA ASP A 47 2.63 12.83 8.08
C ASP A 47 2.66 13.13 6.58
N PHE A 48 1.47 13.32 6.01
CA PHE A 48 1.32 13.72 4.62
C PHE A 48 1.79 15.16 4.37
N ALA A 49 1.69 16.06 5.35
CA ALA A 49 2.15 17.45 5.18
C ALA A 49 3.67 17.54 5.00
N ALA A 50 4.42 16.61 5.62
CA ALA A 50 5.86 16.45 5.43
C ALA A 50 6.23 15.74 4.11
N ALA A 51 5.26 15.20 3.36
CA ALA A 51 5.53 14.49 2.12
C ALA A 51 6.02 15.45 1.02
N LYS A 52 7.18 15.16 0.44
CA LYS A 52 7.71 15.94 -0.68
C LYS A 52 6.82 15.77 -1.90
N LYS A 53 6.32 16.89 -2.44
CA LYS A 53 5.57 16.89 -3.70
C LYS A 53 6.47 16.37 -4.83
N PRO A 54 6.03 15.33 -5.57
CA PRO A 54 6.78 14.80 -6.70
C PRO A 54 6.89 15.83 -7.83
N GLY A 55 7.98 15.76 -8.58
CA GLY A 55 8.21 16.64 -9.74
C GLY A 55 7.27 16.32 -10.91
N MET A 56 7.15 17.24 -11.86
CA MET A 56 6.22 17.12 -13.01
C MET A 56 6.45 15.84 -13.84
N PHE A 57 7.70 15.38 -13.94
CA PHE A 57 8.07 14.19 -14.72
C PHE A 57 8.06 12.89 -13.92
N ASP A 58 7.86 12.95 -12.59
CA ASP A 58 7.77 11.76 -11.74
C ASP A 58 6.33 11.24 -11.68
N LEU A 59 5.91 10.55 -12.74
CA LEU A 59 4.54 10.02 -12.87
C LEU A 59 4.22 9.01 -11.76
N THR A 60 5.18 8.16 -11.39
CA THR A 60 5.02 7.14 -10.35
C THR A 60 4.90 7.77 -8.97
N GLY A 61 5.79 8.70 -8.64
CA GLY A 61 5.73 9.45 -7.39
C GLY A 61 4.43 10.25 -7.31
N LYS A 62 3.99 10.87 -8.41
CA LYS A 62 2.70 11.58 -8.49
C LYS A 62 1.51 10.67 -8.22
N ALA A 63 1.49 9.47 -8.80
CA ALA A 63 0.41 8.50 -8.54
C ALA A 63 0.37 8.08 -7.06
N LYS A 64 1.52 7.76 -6.47
CA LYS A 64 1.65 7.41 -5.04
C LYS A 64 1.21 8.56 -4.13
N TYR A 65 1.69 9.77 -4.43
CA TYR A 65 1.34 10.98 -3.67
C TYR A 65 -0.16 11.27 -3.75
N ASN A 66 -0.74 11.19 -4.94
CA ASN A 66 -2.17 11.44 -5.15
C ASN A 66 -3.03 10.40 -4.43
N LYS A 67 -2.68 9.11 -4.49
CA LYS A 67 -3.45 8.07 -3.81
C LYS A 67 -3.35 8.19 -2.29
N TRP A 68 -2.18 8.53 -1.77
CA TRP A 68 -2.01 8.83 -0.35
C TRP A 68 -2.83 10.05 0.07
N LYS A 69 -2.80 11.13 -0.73
CA LYS A 69 -3.62 12.33 -0.52
C LYS A 69 -5.11 12.00 -0.46
N GLU A 70 -5.61 11.17 -1.39
CA GLU A 70 -7.01 10.75 -1.44
C GLU A 70 -7.45 10.06 -0.14
N VAL A 71 -6.62 9.15 0.39
CA VAL A 71 -6.92 8.43 1.66
C VAL A 71 -6.91 9.39 2.86
N VAL A 72 -5.99 10.35 2.89
CA VAL A 72 -5.89 11.37 3.95
C VAL A 72 -7.05 12.36 3.89
N ASP A 73 -7.38 12.87 2.70
CA ASP A 73 -8.51 13.79 2.48
C ASP A 73 -9.86 13.14 2.80
N ALA A 74 -9.97 11.82 2.62
CA ALA A 74 -11.13 11.03 3.04
C ALA A 74 -11.27 10.90 4.57
N GLY A 75 -10.32 11.43 5.35
CA GLY A 75 -10.35 11.39 6.81
C GLY A 75 -10.02 10.02 7.40
N THR A 76 -9.37 9.15 6.62
CA THR A 76 -9.04 7.79 7.08
C THR A 76 -8.06 7.85 8.26
N THR A 77 -8.45 7.26 9.38
CA THR A 77 -7.62 7.16 10.58
C THR A 77 -6.53 6.08 10.43
N GLN A 78 -5.56 6.05 11.34
CA GLN A 78 -4.52 5.01 11.33
C GLN A 78 -5.12 3.61 11.46
N ASP A 79 -6.10 3.44 12.35
CA ASP A 79 -6.74 2.15 12.61
C ASP A 79 -7.59 1.68 11.43
N GLU A 80 -8.31 2.60 10.77
CA GLU A 80 -9.07 2.27 9.55
C GLU A 80 -8.13 1.94 8.39
N ALA A 81 -7.03 2.65 8.24
CA ALA A 81 -6.04 2.36 7.22
C ALA A 81 -5.37 1.00 7.47
N ASP A 82 -5.11 0.66 8.73
CA ASP A 82 -4.59 -0.65 9.13
C ASP A 82 -5.54 -1.77 8.71
N ALA A 83 -6.82 -1.67 9.10
CA ALA A 83 -7.84 -2.63 8.74
C ALA A 83 -8.01 -2.78 7.22
N LYS A 84 -8.08 -1.66 6.48
CA LYS A 84 -8.17 -1.66 5.01
C LYS A 84 -6.94 -2.26 4.34
N TYR A 85 -5.75 -2.02 4.89
CA TYR A 85 -4.51 -2.63 4.39
C TYR A 85 -4.54 -4.14 4.58
N VAL A 86 -4.93 -4.62 5.76
CA VAL A 86 -5.02 -6.05 6.07
C VAL A 86 -6.01 -6.72 5.12
N GLU A 87 -7.21 -6.17 4.99
CA GLU A 87 -8.26 -6.70 4.10
C GLU A 87 -7.77 -6.79 2.64
N LEU A 88 -7.25 -5.69 2.10
CA LEU A 88 -6.77 -5.65 0.72
C LEU A 88 -5.55 -6.56 0.51
N GLY A 89 -4.62 -6.58 1.47
CA GLY A 89 -3.41 -7.37 1.40
C GLY A 89 -3.71 -8.87 1.40
N GLU A 90 -4.65 -9.33 2.23
CA GLU A 90 -5.10 -10.73 2.24
C GLU A 90 -5.77 -11.11 0.92
N GLN A 91 -6.63 -10.24 0.36
CA GLN A 91 -7.25 -10.47 -0.95
C GLN A 91 -6.21 -10.59 -2.07
N ILE A 92 -5.20 -9.71 -2.06
CA ILE A 92 -4.11 -9.71 -3.03
C ILE A 92 -3.27 -10.99 -2.89
N VAL A 93 -2.89 -11.37 -1.67
CA VAL A 93 -2.15 -12.62 -1.44
C VAL A 93 -2.95 -13.82 -1.92
N ALA A 94 -4.24 -13.91 -1.59
CA ALA A 94 -5.10 -15.01 -2.06
C ALA A 94 -5.23 -15.07 -3.60
N LYS A 95 -5.22 -13.91 -4.27
CA LYS A 95 -5.34 -13.81 -5.73
C LYS A 95 -4.05 -14.18 -6.46
N TYR A 96 -2.90 -13.80 -5.91
CA TYR A 96 -1.61 -13.84 -6.61
C TYR A 96 -0.62 -14.87 -6.05
N ASP A 97 -0.70 -15.26 -4.77
CA ASP A 97 0.13 -16.29 -4.15
C ASP A 97 -0.47 -17.69 -4.34
N LYS A 98 -0.59 -18.10 -5.60
CA LYS A 98 -0.96 -19.48 -5.97
C LYS A 98 0.24 -20.40 -6.08
#